data_AF-A0A7Y5IX84-F1
#
_entry.id   AF-A0A7Y5IX84-F1
#
_cell.length_a   1.000
_cell.length_b   1.000
_cell.length_c   1.000
_cell.angle_alpha   90.00
_cell.angle_beta   90.00
_cell.angle_gamma   90.00
#
_symmetry.space_group_name_H-M   'P 1'
#
loop_
_entity.id
_entity.type
_entity.pdbx_description
1 polymer ?
#
loop_
_entity_poly.entity_id
_entity_poly.type
_entity_poly.pdbx_seq_one_letter_code
_entity_poly.pdbx_strand_id
1 'polypeptide(L)' 'EYGVLLRGAGTDESPFVYRKLQDVLEAHSETLEILHILRPVGVVMAGEDEFDPYKD' A
#
# COMPACT_ATOMS: atom_id res chain seq x y z
N GLU A 1 -11.91 2.17 9.64
CA GLU A 1 -11.05 3.38 9.61
C GLU A 1 -9.64 2.92 9.95
N TYR A 2 -8.64 3.12 9.08
CA TYR A 2 -7.30 2.55 9.27
C TYR A 2 -6.44 3.32 10.29
N GLY A 3 -6.92 4.43 10.86
CA GLY A 3 -6.18 5.23 11.84
C GLY A 3 -4.92 5.93 11.26
N VAL A 4 -4.80 5.94 9.94
CA VAL A 4 -3.65 6.49 9.20
C VAL A 4 -4.02 7.84 8.63
N LEU A 5 -3.19 8.84 8.88
CA LEU A 5 -3.26 10.12 8.18
C LEU A 5 -2.65 9.96 6.78
N LEU A 6 -3.46 10.11 5.74
CA LEU A 6 -3.01 10.20 4.36
C LEU A 6 -2.74 11.68 4.01
N ARG A 7 -1.60 11.97 3.40
CA ARG A 7 -1.22 13.29 2.87
C ARG A 7 -0.61 13.10 1.47
N GLY A 8 -1.23 13.67 0.43
CA GLY A 8 -0.95 13.29 -0.96
C GLY A 8 -1.63 11.97 -1.35
N ALA A 9 -1.49 11.55 -2.62
CA ALA A 9 -2.15 10.43 -3.33
C ALA A 9 -3.33 10.81 -4.24
N GLY A 10 -3.31 10.26 -5.47
CA GLY A 10 -4.42 10.27 -6.42
C GLY A 10 -5.45 9.18 -6.11
N THR A 11 -6.61 9.22 -6.79
CA THR A 11 -7.68 8.21 -6.62
C THR A 11 -7.26 6.79 -7.05
N ASP A 12 -6.24 6.69 -7.88
CA ASP A 12 -5.65 5.46 -8.44
C ASP A 12 -4.82 4.66 -7.43
N GLU A 13 -4.43 5.25 -6.30
CA GLU A 13 -3.64 4.58 -5.25
C GLU A 13 -4.51 4.16 -4.05
N SER A 14 -5.83 4.23 -4.20
CA SER A 14 -6.73 3.90 -3.09
C SER A 14 -6.62 2.41 -2.70
N PRO A 15 -6.80 2.05 -1.42
CA PRO A 15 -6.80 0.65 -0.99
C PRO A 15 -7.83 -0.24 -1.72
N PHE A 16 -8.81 0.37 -2.39
CA PHE A 16 -9.86 -0.34 -3.14
C PHE A 16 -9.41 -0.81 -4.53
N VAL A 17 -8.32 -0.28 -5.08
CA VAL A 17 -7.78 -0.70 -6.39
C VAL A 17 -6.81 -1.87 -6.29
N TYR A 18 -6.30 -2.18 -5.10
CA TYR A 18 -5.35 -3.25 -4.86
C TYR A 18 -6.02 -4.53 -4.36
N ARG A 19 -5.41 -5.68 -4.69
CA ARG A 19 -5.74 -6.96 -4.06
C ARG A 19 -5.43 -6.88 -2.56
N LYS A 20 -6.23 -7.57 -1.74
CA LYS A 20 -5.94 -7.67 -0.31
C LYS A 20 -4.58 -8.33 -0.12
N LEU A 21 -3.68 -7.63 0.55
CA LEU A 21 -2.31 -8.11 0.79
C LEU A 21 -2.30 -9.50 1.46
N GLN A 22 -3.25 -9.76 2.37
CA GLN A 22 -3.37 -11.07 3.03
C GLN A 22 -3.60 -12.21 2.03
N ASP A 23 -4.50 -12.04 1.05
CA ASP A 23 -4.80 -13.08 0.06
C ASP A 23 -3.57 -13.36 -0.82
N VAL A 24 -2.76 -12.33 -1.12
CA VAL A 24 -1.50 -12.48 -1.85
C VAL A 24 -0.47 -13.23 -1.02
N LEU A 25 -0.29 -12.86 0.25
CA LEU A 25 0.68 -13.50 1.14
C LEU A 25 0.34 -14.97 1.40
N GLU A 26 -0.94 -15.30 1.55
CA GLU A 26 -1.41 -16.68 1.75
C GLU A 26 -1.00 -17.59 0.58
N ALA A 27 -1.12 -17.09 -0.65
CA ALA A 27 -0.71 -17.82 -1.85
C ALA A 27 0.80 -18.11 -1.93
N HIS A 28 1.61 -17.43 -1.11
CA HIS A 28 3.06 -17.57 -1.05
C HIS A 28 3.56 -18.16 0.28
N SER A 29 2.67 -18.68 1.12
CA SER A 29 2.97 -19.18 2.48
C SER A 29 4.07 -20.26 2.53
N GLU A 30 4.25 -21.04 1.47
CA GLU A 30 5.31 -22.07 1.38
C GLU A 30 6.68 -21.52 0.95
N THR A 31 6.75 -20.25 0.54
CA THR A 31 7.94 -19.64 -0.05
C THR A 31 8.51 -18.48 0.77
N LEU A 32 7.77 -18.00 1.77
CA LEU A 32 8.08 -16.82 2.58
C LEU A 32 7.82 -17.12 4.05
N GLU A 33 8.53 -16.44 4.95
CA GLU A 33 8.19 -16.40 6.37
C GLU A 33 7.88 -14.95 6.78
N ILE A 34 6.71 -14.72 7.37
CA ILE A 34 6.32 -13.40 7.87
C ILE A 34 6.89 -13.23 9.27
N LEU A 35 7.93 -12.41 9.40
CA LEU A 35 8.54 -12.12 10.71
C LEU A 35 7.67 -11.16 11.54
N HIS A 36 7.16 -10.10 10.91
CA HIS A 36 6.45 -9.03 11.60
C HIS A 36 5.31 -8.45 10.75
N ILE A 37 4.19 -8.12 11.38
CA ILE A 37 3.10 -7.35 10.78
C ILE A 37 3.10 -5.98 11.45
N LEU A 38 3.40 -4.95 10.67
CA LEU A 38 3.42 -3.57 11.13
C LEU A 38 2.08 -2.88 10.88
N ARG A 39 1.71 -1.96 11.77
CA ARG A 39 0.54 -1.10 11.60
C ARG A 39 0.98 0.26 11.08
N PRO A 40 0.43 0.73 9.95
CA PRO A 40 0.78 2.05 9.44
C PRO A 40 0.37 3.14 10.45
N VAL A 41 1.19 4.18 10.57
CA VAL A 41 0.95 5.35 11.45
C VAL A 41 0.61 6.58 10.61
N GLY A 42 1.21 6.72 9.43
CA GLY A 42 0.96 7.78 8.47
C GLY A 42 1.44 7.35 7.09
N VAL A 43 0.83 7.87 6.04
CA VAL A 43 1.25 7.65 4.65
C VAL A 43 1.38 9.01 3.98
N VAL A 44 2.57 9.30 3.48
CA VAL A 44 2.88 10.53 2.74
C VAL A 44 3.29 10.10 1.34
N MET A 45 2.49 10.50 0.36
CA MET A 45 2.71 10.19 -1.06
C MET A 45 3.03 11.48 -1.81
N ALA A 46 3.62 11.31 -2.99
CA ALA A 46 3.77 12.39 -3.96
C ALA A 46 2.40 12.99 -4.33
N GLY A 47 2.40 14.26 -4.74
CA GLY A 47 1.18 14.93 -5.24
C GLY A 47 0.73 14.36 -6.59
N GLU A 48 -0.54 14.56 -6.95
CA GLU A 48 -1.09 14.11 -8.25
C GLU A 48 -0.33 14.70 -9.46
N ASP A 49 0.27 15.89 -9.29
CA ASP A 49 1.05 16.59 -10.31
C ASP A 49 2.56 16.27 -10.29
N GLU A 50 3.03 15.39 -9.40
CA GLU A 50 4.44 14.99 -9.37
C GLU A 50 4.74 13.90 -10.39
N PHE A 51 5.77 14.12 -11.21
CA PHE A 51 6.27 13.14 -12.17
C PHE A 51 6.98 12.01 -11.43
N ASP A 52 6.36 10.84 -11.38
CA ASP A 52 6.99 9.60 -10.93
C ASP A 52 7.58 8.87 -12.17
N PRO A 53 8.92 8.75 -12.27
CA PRO A 53 9.59 8.09 -13.40
C PRO A 53 9.30 6.57 -13.50
N TYR A 54 8.62 5.99 -12.51
CA TYR A 54 8.19 4.59 -12.48
C TYR A 54 6.67 4.44 -12.61
N LYS A 55 5.94 5.55 -12.74
CA LYS A 55 4.49 5.58 -13.02
C LYS A 55 4.31 5.60 -14.54
N ASP A 56 3.84 4.46 -15.08
CA ASP A 56 3.46 4.32 -16.50
C ASP A 56 2.20 5.12 -16.84
#